data_AF-A0D0D3-F1
#
_entry.id   AF-A0D0D3-F1
#
_cell.length_a   1.000
_cell.length_b   1.000
_cell.length_c   1.000
_cell.angle_alpha   90.00
_cell.angle_beta   90.00
_cell.angle_gamma   90.00
#
_symmetry.space_group_name_H-M   'P 1'
#
loop_
_entity.id
_entity.type
_entity.pdbx_description
1 polymer ?
#
loop_
_entity_poly.entity_id
_entity_poly.type
_entity_poly.pdbx_seq_one_letter_code
_entity_poly.pdbx_strand_id
1 'polypeptide(L)'
;MSAASPVHQQLQKTLDVVQRGFEEVVQNIPSQYHEQCMSQNGKNIEKYAQCMYKRSKNVDKQMKAFDFKMLFMGITFDQCIKTNSQDQCIQTAKSTVEGFINDFKKNVK
;
A
#
# COMPACT_ATOMS: atom_id res chain seq x y z
N MET A 1 23.61 1.48 23.39
CA MET A 1 22.27 1.70 22.80
C MET A 1 22.38 2.98 21.98
N SER A 2 22.65 2.88 20.68
CA SER A 2 22.84 4.07 19.84
C SER A 2 21.48 4.66 19.52
N ALA A 3 21.23 5.90 19.94
CA ALA A 3 20.02 6.63 19.58
C ALA A 3 19.87 6.63 18.05
N ALA A 4 18.69 6.26 17.55
CA ALA A 4 18.38 6.33 16.13
C ALA A 4 18.60 7.78 15.65
N SER A 5 19.40 7.96 14.60
CA SER A 5 19.69 9.27 14.02
C SER A 5 18.38 10.01 13.68
N PRO A 6 18.29 11.36 13.82
CA PRO A 6 17.08 12.14 13.54
C PRO A 6 16.43 11.83 12.17
N VAL A 7 17.27 11.51 11.19
CA VAL A 7 16.91 11.10 9.82
C VAL A 7 16.08 9.81 9.81
N HIS A 8 16.44 8.86 10.68
CA HIS A 8 15.73 7.59 10.84
C HIS A 8 14.33 7.81 11.46
N GLN A 9 14.21 8.74 12.42
CA GLN A 9 12.90 9.12 12.99
C GLN A 9 12.00 9.84 11.98
N GLN A 10 12.56 10.71 11.15
CA GLN A 10 11.81 11.42 10.11
C GLN A 10 11.32 10.46 9.01
N LEU A 11 12.12 9.44 8.68
CA LEU A 11 11.69 8.35 7.81
C LEU A 11 10.52 7.58 8.43
N GLN A 12 10.67 7.12 9.67
CA GLN A 12 9.64 6.31 10.35
C GLN A 12 8.29 7.04 10.29
N LYS A 13 8.28 8.34 10.64
CA LYS A 13 7.08 9.19 10.54
C LYS A 13 6.52 9.28 9.13
N THR A 14 7.38 9.41 8.12
CA THR A 14 6.94 9.50 6.72
C THR A 14 6.33 8.18 6.25
N LEU A 15 6.98 7.05 6.54
CA LEU A 15 6.46 5.72 6.23
C LEU A 15 5.18 5.43 7.00
N ASP A 16 5.06 5.83 8.26
CA ASP A 16 3.85 5.66 9.08
C ASP A 16 2.66 6.44 8.54
N VAL A 17 2.87 7.66 8.03
CA VAL A 17 1.81 8.46 7.39
C VAL A 17 1.35 7.76 6.10
N VAL A 18 2.30 7.27 5.33
CA VAL A 18 2.01 6.61 4.05
C VAL A 18 1.35 5.25 4.25
N GLN A 19 1.78 4.48 5.25
CA GLN A 19 1.18 3.22 5.65
C GLN A 19 -0.26 3.42 6.15
N ARG A 20 -0.51 4.43 7.00
CA ARG A 20 -1.89 4.78 7.40
C ARG A 20 -2.78 5.16 6.22
N GLY A 21 -2.27 5.97 5.30
CA GLY A 21 -3.01 6.30 4.07
C GLY A 21 -3.29 5.08 3.19
N PHE A 22 -2.42 4.08 3.19
CA PHE A 22 -2.66 2.80 2.52
C PHE A 22 -3.69 1.94 3.25
N GLU A 23 -3.63 1.86 4.58
CA GLU A 23 -4.60 1.13 5.41
C GLU A 23 -6.02 1.67 5.22
N GLU A 24 -6.19 2.99 5.19
CA GLU A 24 -7.49 3.63 4.89
C GLU A 24 -8.03 3.21 3.52
N VAL A 25 -7.16 3.10 2.51
CA VAL A 25 -7.56 2.66 1.17
C VAL A 25 -8.04 1.21 1.21
N VAL A 26 -7.26 0.33 1.85
CA VAL A 26 -7.60 -1.10 1.94
C VAL A 26 -8.90 -1.33 2.70
N GLN A 27 -9.13 -0.61 3.80
CA GLN A 27 -10.34 -0.73 4.62
C GLN A 27 -11.62 -0.34 3.86
N ASN A 28 -11.52 0.56 2.88
CA ASN A 28 -12.68 1.01 2.10
C ASN A 28 -13.04 0.08 0.92
N ILE A 29 -12.12 -0.79 0.48
CA ILE A 29 -12.33 -1.66 -0.69
C ILE A 29 -13.50 -2.64 -0.52
N PRO A 30 -13.67 -3.33 0.62
CA PRO A 30 -14.80 -4.26 0.80
C PRO A 30 -16.16 -3.60 0.60
N SER A 31 -16.34 -2.36 1.07
CA SER A 31 -17.59 -1.61 0.89
C SER A 31 -17.85 -1.30 -0.59
N GLN A 32 -16.84 -0.83 -1.31
CA GLN A 32 -16.96 -0.53 -2.75
C GLN A 32 -17.32 -1.78 -3.57
N TYR A 33 -16.68 -2.91 -3.27
CA TYR A 33 -17.01 -4.17 -3.93
C TYR A 33 -18.37 -4.70 -3.53
N HIS A 34 -18.78 -4.53 -2.27
CA HIS A 34 -20.11 -4.91 -1.83
C HIS A 34 -21.18 -4.20 -2.66
N GLU A 35 -21.11 -2.88 -2.79
CA GLU A 35 -22.05 -2.08 -3.59
C GLU A 35 -22.08 -2.51 -5.06
N GLN A 36 -20.91 -2.73 -5.68
CA GLN A 36 -20.81 -3.19 -7.06
C GLN A 36 -21.36 -4.62 -7.27
N CYS A 37 -20.97 -5.56 -6.41
CA CYS A 37 -21.40 -6.94 -6.53
C CYS A 37 -22.90 -7.08 -6.20
N MET A 38 -23.42 -6.31 -5.23
CA MET A 38 -24.86 -6.27 -4.90
C MET A 38 -25.68 -5.67 -6.03
N SER A 39 -25.26 -4.55 -6.62
CA SER A 39 -25.99 -3.94 -7.73
C SER A 39 -26.07 -4.85 -8.96
N GLN A 40 -25.03 -5.67 -9.21
CA GLN A 40 -24.99 -6.60 -10.34
C GLN A 40 -25.68 -7.94 -10.05
N ASN A 41 -25.57 -8.46 -8.83
CA ASN A 41 -25.90 -9.85 -8.50
C ASN A 41 -26.79 -10.01 -7.26
N GLY A 42 -27.37 -8.95 -6.71
CA GLY A 42 -28.06 -8.98 -5.41
C GLY A 42 -29.25 -9.95 -5.32
N LYS A 43 -29.82 -10.38 -6.45
CA LYS A 43 -30.88 -11.41 -6.52
C LYS A 43 -30.35 -12.84 -6.61
N ASN A 44 -29.06 -13.02 -6.87
CA ASN A 44 -28.40 -14.33 -7.00
C ASN A 44 -27.18 -14.38 -6.06
N ILE A 45 -27.39 -14.98 -4.89
CA ILE A 45 -26.40 -15.08 -3.82
C ILE A 45 -25.11 -15.75 -4.31
N GLU A 46 -25.21 -16.78 -5.15
CA GLU A 46 -24.04 -17.50 -5.65
C GLU A 46 -23.18 -16.61 -6.56
N LYS A 47 -23.80 -15.88 -7.50
CA LYS A 47 -23.09 -14.92 -8.35
C LYS A 47 -22.52 -13.75 -7.55
N TYR A 48 -23.24 -13.27 -6.54
CA TYR A 48 -22.73 -12.26 -5.60
C TYR A 48 -21.48 -12.76 -4.86
N ALA A 49 -21.54 -13.96 -4.28
CA ALA A 49 -20.41 -14.56 -3.56
C ALA A 49 -19.20 -14.77 -4.49
N GLN A 50 -19.41 -15.25 -5.72
CA GLN A 50 -18.35 -15.38 -6.72
C GLN A 50 -17.75 -14.02 -7.11
N CYS A 51 -18.56 -12.97 -7.23
CA CYS A 51 -18.09 -11.61 -7.48
C CYS A 51 -17.17 -11.12 -6.35
N MET A 52 -17.66 -11.19 -5.11
CA MET A 52 -16.89 -10.80 -3.92
C MET A 52 -15.58 -11.59 -3.81
N TYR A 53 -15.63 -12.90 -4.01
CA TYR A 53 -14.45 -13.77 -3.95
C TYR A 53 -13.40 -13.41 -5.01
N LYS A 54 -13.80 -13.20 -6.27
CA LYS A 54 -12.87 -12.80 -7.34
C LYS A 54 -12.20 -11.48 -7.04
N ARG A 55 -12.97 -10.51 -6.53
CA ARG A 55 -12.48 -9.17 -6.19
C ARG A 55 -11.54 -9.21 -4.98
N SER A 56 -11.91 -9.94 -3.92
CA SER A 56 -11.06 -10.17 -2.75
C SER A 56 -9.72 -10.84 -3.11
N LYS A 57 -9.74 -11.86 -3.97
CA LYS A 57 -8.51 -12.52 -4.45
C LYS A 57 -7.59 -11.56 -5.21
N ASN A 58 -8.15 -10.59 -5.94
CA ASN A 58 -7.36 -9.56 -6.61
C ASN A 58 -6.70 -8.62 -5.58
N VAL A 59 -7.44 -8.18 -4.55
CA VAL A 59 -6.88 -7.37 -3.46
C VAL A 59 -5.71 -8.10 -2.79
N ASP A 60 -5.88 -9.36 -2.42
CA ASP A 60 -4.81 -10.16 -1.80
C ASP A 60 -3.55 -10.23 -2.68
N LYS A 61 -3.75 -10.39 -4.00
CA LYS A 61 -2.64 -10.39 -4.97
C LYS A 61 -1.92 -9.04 -4.99
N GLN A 62 -2.66 -7.94 -5.05
CA GLN A 62 -2.09 -6.61 -5.08
C GLN A 62 -1.43 -6.23 -3.75
N MET A 63 -1.97 -6.67 -2.62
CA MET A 63 -1.39 -6.46 -1.28
C MET A 63 -0.03 -7.14 -1.18
N LYS A 64 0.07 -8.41 -1.57
CA LYS A 64 1.37 -9.12 -1.59
C LYS A 64 2.41 -8.42 -2.47
N ALA A 65 2.00 -7.88 -3.61
CA ALA A 65 2.88 -7.13 -4.49
C ALA A 65 3.32 -5.80 -3.86
N PHE A 66 2.42 -5.12 -3.16
CA PHE A 66 2.73 -3.90 -2.41
C PHE A 66 3.70 -4.17 -1.26
N ASP A 67 3.46 -5.21 -0.45
CA ASP A 67 4.34 -5.61 0.66
C ASP A 67 5.76 -5.91 0.17
N PHE A 68 5.90 -6.63 -0.94
CA PHE A 68 7.20 -6.92 -1.54
C PHE A 68 7.93 -5.64 -2.01
N LYS A 69 7.19 -4.72 -2.64
CA LYS A 69 7.72 -3.41 -3.07
C LYS A 69 8.17 -2.57 -1.86
N MET A 70 7.41 -2.56 -0.77
CA MET A 70 7.75 -1.86 0.48
C MET A 70 8.99 -2.44 1.14
N LEU A 71 9.13 -3.77 1.18
CA LEU A 71 10.32 -4.43 1.72
C LEU A 71 11.59 -4.06 0.93
N PHE A 72 11.52 -4.08 -0.41
CA PHE A 72 12.65 -3.69 -1.25
C PHE A 72 13.03 -2.21 -1.10
N MET A 73 12.01 -1.35 -0.97
CA MET A 73 12.21 0.09 -0.73
C MET A 73 12.91 0.33 0.62
N GLY A 74 12.54 -0.39 1.68
CA GLY A 74 13.23 -0.31 2.98
C GLY A 74 14.72 -0.62 2.87
N ILE A 75 15.09 -1.69 2.15
CA ILE A 75 16.49 -2.08 1.91
C ILE A 75 17.24 -1.00 1.10
N THR A 76 16.63 -0.52 0.01
CA THR A 76 17.22 0.50 -0.86
C THR A 76 17.47 1.79 -0.10
N PHE A 77 16.51 2.18 0.74
CA PHE A 77 16.62 3.36 1.56
C PHE A 77 17.73 3.24 2.60
N ASP A 78 17.80 2.13 3.34
CA ASP A 78 18.86 1.87 4.33
C ASP A 78 20.28 1.96 3.73
N GLN A 79 20.43 1.62 2.45
CA GLN A 79 21.68 1.82 1.73
C GLN A 79 21.89 3.30 1.36
N CYS A 80 20.82 3.98 0.92
CA CYS A 80 20.84 5.38 0.53
C CYS A 80 21.21 6.32 1.69
N ILE A 81 20.67 6.13 2.90
CA ILE A 81 20.90 7.07 4.02
C ILE A 81 22.35 7.07 4.52
N LYS A 82 23.08 6.00 4.24
CA LYS A 82 24.50 5.86 4.59
C LYS A 82 25.39 6.73 3.70
N THR A 83 24.82 7.37 2.67
CA THR A 83 25.49 8.34 1.80
C THR A 83 25.27 9.77 2.29
N ASN A 84 25.99 10.74 1.71
CA ASN A 84 25.84 12.17 2.04
C ASN A 84 24.57 12.82 1.43
N SER A 85 23.68 12.06 0.80
CA SER A 85 22.50 12.57 0.07
C SER A 85 21.17 12.21 0.76
N GLN A 86 21.12 12.29 2.09
CA GLN A 86 19.98 11.82 2.89
C GLN A 86 18.62 12.47 2.54
N ASP A 87 18.59 13.78 2.31
CA ASP A 87 17.35 14.48 1.93
C ASP A 87 16.80 13.99 0.58
N GLN A 88 17.70 13.74 -0.38
CA GLN A 88 17.34 13.21 -1.68
C GLN A 88 16.77 11.78 -1.54
N CYS A 89 17.38 10.95 -0.69
CA CYS A 89 16.85 9.63 -0.37
C CYS A 89 15.42 9.70 0.18
N ILE A 90 15.14 10.64 1.09
CA ILE A 90 13.81 10.78 1.72
C ILE A 90 12.77 11.17 0.66
N GLN A 91 13.10 12.12 -0.22
CA GLN A 91 12.19 12.54 -1.29
C GLN A 91 11.93 11.41 -2.30
N THR A 92 12.97 10.66 -2.68
CA THR A 92 12.82 9.50 -3.57
C THR A 92 11.98 8.41 -2.93
N ALA A 93 12.18 8.11 -1.65
CA ALA A 93 11.38 7.13 -0.93
C ALA A 93 9.91 7.53 -0.90
N LYS A 94 9.61 8.80 -0.57
CA LYS A 94 8.25 9.32 -0.55
C LYS A 94 7.55 9.17 -1.90
N SER A 95 8.18 9.66 -2.97
CA SER A 95 7.64 9.56 -4.35
C SER A 95 7.44 8.10 -4.78
N THR A 96 8.38 7.22 -4.43
CA THR A 96 8.30 5.79 -4.74
C THR A 96 7.10 5.13 -4.06
N VAL A 97 6.89 5.36 -2.77
CA VAL A 97 5.77 4.75 -2.05
C VAL A 97 4.43 5.34 -2.50
N GLU A 98 4.36 6.64 -2.77
CA GLU A 98 3.18 7.26 -3.39
C GLU A 98 2.85 6.60 -4.74
N GLY A 99 3.87 6.30 -5.55
CA GLY A 99 3.74 5.51 -6.77
C GLY A 99 3.15 4.12 -6.52
N PHE A 100 3.66 3.39 -5.51
CA PHE A 100 3.15 2.07 -5.15
C PHE A 100 1.67 2.09 -4.72
N ILE A 101 1.26 3.10 -3.94
CA ILE A 101 -0.15 3.27 -3.54
C ILE A 101 -1.03 3.54 -4.77
N ASN A 102 -0.56 4.40 -5.68
CA ASN A 102 -1.31 4.71 -6.90
C ASN A 102 -1.47 3.49 -7.81
N ASP A 103 -0.42 2.68 -7.95
CA ASP A 103 -0.48 1.40 -8.65
C ASP A 103 -1.49 0.45 -8.01
N PHE A 104 -1.45 0.32 -6.68
CA PHE A 104 -2.40 -0.51 -5.95
C PHE A 104 -3.84 -0.05 -6.22
N LYS A 105 -4.13 1.24 -6.02
CA LYS A 105 -5.45 1.84 -6.27
C LYS A 105 -5.97 1.62 -7.69
N LYS A 106 -5.09 1.62 -8.69
CA LYS A 106 -5.47 1.35 -10.09
C LYS A 106 -5.83 -0.11 -10.32
N ASN A 107 -5.08 -1.03 -9.70
CA ASN A 107 -5.19 -2.46 -9.95
C ASN A 107 -6.24 -3.17 -9.07
N VAL A 108 -6.69 -2.54 -7.97
CA VAL A 108 -7.78 -3.04 -7.13
C VAL A 108 -9.17 -2.52 -7.53
N LYS A 109 -9.33 -1.86 -8.68
CA LYS A 109 -10.66 -1.50 -9.20
C LYS A 109 -11.35 -2.67 -9.90
#